data_AF-A0A9Q0J6W7-F1
#
_entry.id   AF-A0A9Q0J6W7-F1
#
_cell.length_a   1.000
_cell.length_b   1.000
_cell.length_c   1.000
_cell.angle_alpha   90.00
_cell.angle_beta   90.00
_cell.angle_gamma   90.00
#
_symmetry.space_group_name_H-M   'P 1'
#
loop_
_entity.id
_entity.type
_entity.pdbx_description
1 polymer ?
#
loop_
_entity_poly.entity_id
_entity_poly.type
_entity_poly.pdbx_seq_one_letter_code
_entity_poly.pdbx_strand_id
1 'polypeptide(L)'
;MTALPLLRAFHLPLRFFHSGKDNSIAELGPLGHLGGRLCIWNLENVVDPSHASGANLKGKRYIEGLELRWGDDDKVHNRSLSEQVLEQLRPSSYLKALEVHNYPGVRFPDWLGEHCFSKLTSLHLRGGRHCTELPALGQLELLKELWIEGFDSIVGIGPGFYGNSSTKKGIESTVCLEVVIRECKMIRTFQLGSFQNLSSLEVGNCLVLESLYCGDEEGPLTSLRSLNISFCSNFISFPGQGLQAPNLRELFLEKLDALEELPKNMHSLLPSLTKLELRSCTKLRSFPEGGLPSSIESLKIFFCKEIESSPEGGFPSNLKRLIIHSCGKLVADRKNWGLQALQSLSSLDIRGCDSFPEVLESFPEETLLPPSLDSLWFGNFEHLKSLDYKGLEHLRKLTLYLCPELQSLPEEGLPSSLQSLAIYGCPKTLEERCQENGGDWHKISHIPKIKINNKEIKPRQSTQVSKL
;
A
#
# COMPACT_ATOMS: atom_id res chain seq x y z
N MET A 1 -24.94 -12.18 36.75
CA MET A 1 -25.70 -10.94 37.01
C MET A 1 -25.51 -10.02 35.81
N THR A 2 -26.55 -9.83 35.02
CA THR A 2 -26.52 -9.08 33.76
C THR A 2 -26.35 -7.59 34.05
N ALA A 3 -25.46 -6.89 33.32
CA ALA A 3 -25.26 -5.44 33.46
C ALA A 3 -26.43 -4.61 32.91
N LEU A 4 -27.41 -5.25 32.25
CA LEU A 4 -28.53 -4.64 31.56
C LEU A 4 -29.54 -3.87 32.45
N PRO A 5 -29.89 -4.32 33.67
CA PRO A 5 -30.76 -3.55 34.56
C PRO A 5 -30.12 -2.23 35.02
N LEU A 6 -28.79 -2.21 35.22
CA LEU A 6 -28.05 -1.00 35.58
C LEU A 6 -27.91 -0.03 34.40
N LEU A 7 -27.69 -0.53 33.18
CA LEU A 7 -27.72 0.29 31.97
C LEU A 7 -29.08 0.94 31.76
N ARG A 8 -30.18 0.23 32.05
CA ARG A 8 -31.56 0.77 32.04
C ARG A 8 -31.77 1.87 33.08
N ALA A 9 -31.22 1.70 34.28
CA ALA A 9 -31.42 2.63 35.39
C ALA A 9 -30.58 3.92 35.28
N PHE A 10 -29.40 3.86 34.64
CA PHE A 10 -28.42 4.95 34.66
C PHE A 10 -28.12 5.61 33.30
N HIS A 11 -28.86 5.26 32.23
CA HIS A 11 -28.65 5.81 30.87
C HIS A 11 -27.19 5.73 30.37
N LEU A 12 -26.47 4.69 30.81
CA LEU A 12 -25.06 4.52 30.47
C LEU A 12 -24.91 3.98 29.04
N PRO A 13 -23.88 4.39 28.29
CA PRO A 13 -23.66 3.92 26.93
C PRO A 13 -23.28 2.43 26.93
N LEU A 14 -24.16 1.58 26.41
CA LEU A 14 -23.81 0.19 26.12
C LEU A 14 -22.99 0.13 24.84
N ARG A 15 -21.71 -0.22 24.97
CA ARG A 15 -20.80 -0.38 23.83
C ARG A 15 -20.77 -1.81 23.28
N PHE A 16 -20.89 -2.82 24.14
CA PHE A 16 -20.77 -4.23 23.76
C PHE A 16 -21.95 -5.04 24.30
N PHE A 17 -22.65 -5.74 23.42
CA PHE A 17 -23.68 -6.70 23.77
C PHE A 17 -23.23 -8.10 23.33
N HIS A 18 -23.32 -9.07 24.22
CA HIS A 18 -22.98 -10.47 23.94
C HIS A 18 -24.26 -11.29 23.93
N SER A 19 -24.62 -11.85 22.76
CA SER A 19 -25.72 -12.79 22.66
C SER A 19 -25.29 -14.14 23.25
N GLY A 20 -26.06 -14.68 24.18
CA GLY A 20 -25.72 -15.93 24.86
C GLY A 20 -26.97 -16.67 25.33
N LYS A 21 -26.79 -17.90 25.84
CA LYS A 21 -27.89 -18.74 26.33
C LYS A 21 -28.75 -18.05 27.40
N ASP A 22 -28.12 -17.20 28.22
CA ASP A 22 -28.78 -16.50 29.32
C ASP A 22 -29.16 -15.04 28.99
N ASN A 23 -28.74 -14.52 27.82
CA ASN A 23 -28.96 -13.12 27.40
C ASN A 23 -29.48 -13.08 25.97
N SER A 24 -30.79 -12.89 25.83
CA SER A 24 -31.40 -12.75 24.51
C SER A 24 -31.12 -11.35 23.95
N ILE A 25 -30.76 -11.28 22.67
CA ILE A 25 -30.59 -10.01 21.95
C ILE A 25 -31.85 -9.12 21.98
N ALA A 26 -33.03 -9.71 22.19
CA ALA A 26 -34.29 -8.98 22.38
C ALA A 26 -34.26 -8.03 23.60
N GLU A 27 -33.37 -8.25 24.57
CA GLU A 27 -33.21 -7.37 25.73
C GLU A 27 -32.73 -5.97 25.38
N LEU A 28 -32.14 -5.79 24.19
CA LEU A 28 -31.81 -4.49 23.62
C LEU A 28 -33.06 -3.68 23.28
N GLY A 29 -34.22 -4.31 23.00
CA GLY A 29 -35.44 -3.65 22.54
C GLY A 29 -35.82 -2.41 23.35
N PRO A 30 -35.97 -2.51 24.68
CA PRO A 30 -36.33 -1.38 25.56
C PRO A 30 -35.30 -0.24 25.62
N LEU A 31 -34.06 -0.46 25.18
CA LEU A 31 -32.98 0.52 25.24
C LEU A 31 -33.03 1.49 24.05
N GLY A 32 -34.09 2.29 23.94
CA GLY A 32 -34.30 3.22 22.81
C GLY A 32 -33.32 4.40 22.75
N HIS A 33 -32.68 4.72 23.88
CA HIS A 33 -31.76 5.86 24.03
C HIS A 33 -30.31 5.54 23.64
N LEU A 34 -30.00 4.30 23.23
CA LEU A 34 -28.65 3.93 22.83
C LEU A 34 -28.21 4.76 21.63
N GLY A 35 -27.00 5.31 21.71
CA GLY A 35 -26.38 6.06 20.63
C GLY A 35 -24.88 5.88 20.55
N GLY A 36 -24.28 6.49 19.53
CA GLY A 36 -22.87 6.29 19.20
C GLY A 36 -22.64 4.95 18.52
N ARG A 37 -21.62 4.20 18.95
CA ARG A 37 -21.27 2.89 18.39
C ARG A 37 -21.76 1.75 19.28
N LEU A 38 -22.50 0.80 18.69
CA LEU A 38 -22.96 -0.43 19.33
C LEU A 38 -22.30 -1.64 18.68
N CYS A 39 -21.69 -2.52 19.48
CA CYS A 39 -21.12 -3.78 19.04
C CYS A 39 -21.96 -4.94 19.57
N ILE A 40 -22.35 -5.86 18.70
CA ILE A 40 -23.15 -7.05 19.02
C ILE A 40 -22.34 -8.28 18.62
N TRP A 41 -21.97 -9.08 19.60
CA TRP A 41 -21.13 -10.25 19.44
C TRP A 41 -21.87 -11.55 19.71
N ASN A 42 -21.27 -12.64 19.25
CA ASN A 42 -21.74 -14.00 19.40
C ASN A 42 -23.13 -14.22 18.78
N LEU A 43 -23.37 -13.62 17.61
CA LEU A 43 -24.65 -13.69 16.90
C LEU A 43 -25.03 -15.12 16.49
N GLU A 44 -24.08 -16.05 16.46
CA GLU A 44 -24.31 -17.49 16.33
C GLU A 44 -25.24 -18.08 17.39
N ASN A 45 -25.36 -17.45 18.56
CA ASN A 45 -26.21 -17.93 19.64
C ASN A 45 -27.70 -17.56 19.46
N VAL A 46 -28.04 -16.76 18.44
CA VAL A 46 -29.43 -16.38 18.17
C VAL A 46 -30.15 -17.54 17.46
N VAL A 47 -30.91 -18.31 18.23
CA VAL A 47 -31.64 -19.49 17.73
C VAL A 47 -32.98 -19.18 17.08
N ASP A 48 -33.57 -18.03 17.40
CA ASP A 48 -34.86 -17.56 16.86
C ASP A 48 -34.68 -16.14 16.27
N PRO A 49 -34.86 -15.95 14.95
CA PRO A 49 -34.77 -14.64 14.31
C PRO A 49 -35.71 -13.59 14.89
N SER A 50 -36.83 -13.98 15.52
CA SER A 50 -37.73 -13.05 16.18
C SER A 50 -37.08 -12.33 17.37
N HIS A 51 -36.06 -12.91 18.00
CA HIS A 51 -35.28 -12.22 19.02
C HIS A 51 -34.46 -11.07 18.44
N ALA A 52 -33.91 -11.25 17.23
CA ALA A 52 -33.18 -10.21 16.52
C ALA A 52 -34.09 -9.02 16.16
N SER A 53 -35.32 -9.28 15.70
CA SER A 53 -36.29 -8.22 15.45
C SER A 53 -36.71 -7.53 16.76
N GLY A 54 -36.81 -8.28 17.86
CA GLY A 54 -37.05 -7.77 19.22
C GLY A 54 -35.98 -6.78 19.72
N ALA A 55 -34.75 -6.82 19.19
CA ALA A 55 -33.71 -5.86 19.52
C ALA A 55 -34.04 -4.43 19.04
N ASN A 56 -34.93 -4.30 18.04
CA ASN A 56 -35.45 -3.05 17.49
C ASN A 56 -34.35 -2.05 17.09
N LEU A 57 -33.34 -2.50 16.33
CA LEU A 57 -32.24 -1.62 15.87
C LEU A 57 -32.74 -0.49 14.97
N LYS A 58 -33.77 -0.74 14.15
CA LYS A 58 -34.46 0.28 13.34
C LYS A 58 -34.96 1.47 14.17
N GLY A 59 -35.43 1.21 15.40
CA GLY A 59 -35.91 2.24 16.33
C GLY A 59 -34.81 3.06 17.02
N LYS A 60 -33.56 2.60 17.02
CA LYS A 60 -32.44 3.22 17.75
C LYS A 60 -31.74 4.28 16.89
N ARG A 61 -32.40 5.43 16.75
CA ARG A 61 -31.99 6.52 15.83
C ARG A 61 -30.68 7.22 16.21
N TYR A 62 -30.19 7.06 17.44
CA TYR A 62 -28.95 7.68 17.90
C TYR A 62 -27.71 6.81 17.64
N ILE A 63 -27.88 5.56 17.18
CA ILE A 63 -26.77 4.69 16.80
C ILE A 63 -26.24 5.14 15.45
N GLU A 64 -24.98 5.56 15.44
CA GLU A 64 -24.26 6.01 14.26
C GLU A 64 -23.27 4.95 13.75
N GLY A 65 -22.83 4.03 14.62
CA GLY A 65 -21.96 2.92 14.26
C GLY A 65 -22.49 1.58 14.78
N LEU A 66 -22.47 0.55 13.94
CA LEU A 66 -22.92 -0.79 14.31
C LEU A 66 -21.88 -1.82 13.91
N GLU A 67 -21.48 -2.68 14.85
CA GLU A 67 -20.64 -3.85 14.60
C GLU A 67 -21.44 -5.11 14.92
N LEU A 68 -21.54 -6.02 13.95
CA LEU A 68 -22.21 -7.32 14.07
C LEU A 68 -21.17 -8.42 13.90
N ARG A 69 -21.02 -9.28 14.89
CA ARG A 69 -19.97 -10.30 14.90
C ARG A 69 -20.49 -11.69 15.24
N TRP A 70 -20.13 -12.63 14.37
CA TRP A 70 -20.22 -14.07 14.61
C TRP A 70 -18.88 -14.61 15.10
N GLY A 71 -18.94 -15.73 15.80
CA GLY A 71 -17.78 -16.54 16.18
C GLY A 71 -17.03 -17.04 14.95
N ASP A 72 -15.71 -17.18 15.09
CA ASP A 72 -14.80 -17.62 14.00
C ASP A 72 -14.73 -19.16 13.86
N ASP A 73 -15.47 -19.90 14.68
CA ASP A 73 -15.48 -21.36 14.63
C ASP A 73 -16.13 -21.83 13.31
N ASP A 74 -15.39 -22.58 12.48
CA ASP A 74 -15.88 -23.35 11.31
C ASP A 74 -16.93 -24.44 11.66
N LYS A 75 -17.41 -24.45 12.91
CA LYS A 75 -18.59 -25.23 13.30
C LYS A 75 -19.73 -24.87 12.37
N VAL A 76 -20.53 -25.88 12.02
CA VAL A 76 -21.66 -25.76 11.10
C VAL A 76 -22.71 -24.82 11.70
N HIS A 77 -22.49 -23.53 11.52
CA HIS A 77 -23.46 -22.49 11.78
C HIS A 77 -24.59 -22.70 10.78
N ASN A 78 -25.83 -22.67 11.26
CA ASN A 78 -26.97 -22.72 10.36
C ASN A 78 -26.99 -21.43 9.52
N ARG A 79 -26.54 -21.55 8.27
CA ARG A 79 -26.36 -20.42 7.34
C ARG A 79 -27.68 -19.71 7.09
N SER A 80 -28.74 -20.49 6.85
CA SER A 80 -30.09 -19.95 6.63
C SER A 80 -30.63 -19.24 7.88
N LEU A 81 -30.35 -19.76 9.08
CA LEU A 81 -30.71 -19.05 10.31
C LEU A 81 -29.95 -17.73 10.43
N SER A 82 -28.66 -17.71 10.11
CA SER A 82 -27.83 -16.50 10.21
C SER A 82 -28.24 -15.43 9.20
N GLU A 83 -28.65 -15.83 8.00
CA GLU A 83 -29.30 -14.95 7.01
C GLU A 83 -30.57 -14.32 7.57
N GLN A 84 -31.46 -15.13 8.14
CA GLN A 84 -32.69 -14.62 8.76
C GLN A 84 -32.38 -13.67 9.93
N VAL A 85 -31.39 -13.99 10.77
CA VAL A 85 -30.96 -13.13 11.88
C VAL A 85 -30.46 -11.79 11.36
N LEU A 86 -29.55 -11.79 10.38
CA LEU A 86 -28.99 -10.54 9.83
C LEU A 86 -30.05 -9.71 9.10
N GLU A 87 -31.01 -10.34 8.42
CA GLU A 87 -32.17 -9.67 7.82
C GLU A 87 -33.01 -8.94 8.88
N GLN A 88 -33.26 -9.58 10.04
CA GLN A 88 -34.03 -8.99 11.14
C GLN A 88 -33.26 -7.91 11.93
N LEU A 89 -31.93 -7.83 11.79
CA LEU A 89 -31.07 -6.82 12.44
C LEU A 89 -30.98 -5.51 11.66
N ARG A 90 -32.00 -5.19 10.83
CA ARG A 90 -32.06 -3.95 10.05
C ARG A 90 -31.83 -2.70 10.94
N PRO A 91 -30.77 -1.92 10.70
CA PRO A 91 -30.47 -0.73 11.50
C PRO A 91 -31.33 0.47 11.12
N SER A 92 -31.19 1.55 11.90
CA SER A 92 -31.80 2.84 11.57
C SER A 92 -31.15 3.47 10.33
N SER A 93 -31.90 4.25 9.56
CA SER A 93 -31.39 5.01 8.39
C SER A 93 -30.41 6.14 8.76
N TYR A 94 -30.16 6.36 10.05
CA TYR A 94 -29.17 7.31 10.57
C TYR A 94 -27.76 6.72 10.70
N LEU A 95 -27.61 5.42 10.44
CA LEU A 95 -26.32 4.72 10.54
C LEU A 95 -25.28 5.32 9.57
N LYS A 96 -24.07 5.55 10.07
CA LYS A 96 -22.92 6.09 9.31
C LYS A 96 -21.84 5.04 9.08
N ALA A 97 -21.67 4.10 10.01
CA ALA A 97 -20.70 3.03 9.91
C ALA A 97 -21.32 1.66 10.21
N LEU A 98 -21.03 0.67 9.38
CA LEU A 98 -21.45 -0.72 9.57
C LEU A 98 -20.25 -1.65 9.42
N GLU A 99 -20.06 -2.53 10.39
CA GLU A 99 -19.06 -3.59 10.34
C GLU A 99 -19.74 -4.95 10.54
N VAL A 100 -19.47 -5.89 9.65
CA VAL A 100 -19.98 -7.26 9.74
C VAL A 100 -18.81 -8.23 9.70
N HIS A 101 -18.68 -9.05 10.74
CA HIS A 101 -17.54 -9.95 10.94
C HIS A 101 -18.00 -11.41 11.01
N ASN A 102 -17.31 -12.28 10.27
CA ASN A 102 -17.46 -13.74 10.24
C ASN A 102 -18.87 -14.21 9.88
N TYR A 103 -19.59 -13.45 9.06
CA TYR A 103 -20.95 -13.77 8.67
C TYR A 103 -21.01 -15.11 7.91
N PRO A 104 -21.74 -16.12 8.42
CA PRO A 104 -21.70 -17.47 7.85
C PRO A 104 -22.70 -17.69 6.70
N GLY A 105 -23.58 -16.71 6.43
CA GLY A 105 -24.58 -16.79 5.36
C GLY A 105 -23.95 -16.74 3.96
N VAL A 106 -24.72 -17.20 2.96
CA VAL A 106 -24.30 -17.15 1.55
C VAL A 106 -24.69 -15.85 0.86
N ARG A 107 -25.63 -15.10 1.44
CA ARG A 107 -26.13 -13.82 0.90
C ARG A 107 -26.22 -12.78 2.00
N PHE A 108 -25.84 -11.55 1.69
CA PHE A 108 -26.15 -10.41 2.53
C PHE A 108 -27.64 -10.04 2.44
N PRO A 109 -28.18 -9.37 3.47
CA PRO A 109 -29.59 -9.01 3.51
C PRO A 109 -29.94 -7.98 2.45
N ASP A 110 -31.20 -7.97 2.00
CA ASP A 110 -31.68 -7.10 0.93
C ASP A 110 -31.56 -5.62 1.30
N TRP A 111 -31.67 -5.32 2.60
CA TRP A 111 -31.54 -3.96 3.09
C TRP A 111 -30.13 -3.39 2.93
N LEU A 112 -29.08 -4.23 2.84
CA LEU A 112 -27.69 -3.80 2.73
C LEU A 112 -27.39 -3.35 1.29
N GLY A 113 -27.71 -2.11 0.97
CA GLY A 113 -27.62 -1.57 -0.40
C GLY A 113 -28.84 -0.74 -0.79
N GLU A 114 -29.91 -0.76 0.00
CA GLU A 114 -31.05 0.12 -0.20
C GLU A 114 -30.69 1.61 -0.03
N HIS A 115 -31.29 2.48 -0.85
CA HIS A 115 -31.19 3.95 -0.74
C HIS A 115 -31.56 4.52 0.65
N CYS A 116 -32.29 3.77 1.49
CA CYS A 116 -32.62 4.18 2.85
C CYS A 116 -31.37 4.35 3.75
N PHE A 117 -30.23 3.81 3.36
CA PHE A 117 -28.95 3.94 4.06
C PHE A 117 -28.04 4.99 3.42
N SER A 118 -28.62 6.04 2.84
CA SER A 118 -27.89 7.15 2.19
C SER A 118 -26.91 7.89 3.10
N LYS A 119 -26.97 7.71 4.43
CA LYS A 119 -26.02 8.29 5.40
C LYS A 119 -24.80 7.41 5.67
N LEU A 120 -24.76 6.18 5.15
CA LEU A 120 -23.66 5.26 5.38
C LEU A 120 -22.40 5.75 4.64
N THR A 121 -21.33 6.00 5.39
CA THR A 121 -20.04 6.47 4.86
C THR A 121 -18.95 5.42 4.96
N SER A 122 -19.07 4.45 5.86
CA SER A 122 -18.08 3.38 6.07
C SER A 122 -18.77 2.03 6.19
N LEU A 123 -18.30 1.06 5.39
CA LEU A 123 -18.82 -0.30 5.37
C LEU A 123 -17.66 -1.31 5.37
N HIS A 124 -17.53 -2.10 6.43
CA HIS A 124 -16.53 -3.16 6.51
C HIS A 124 -17.19 -4.53 6.57
N LEU A 125 -16.90 -5.37 5.60
CA LEU A 125 -17.38 -6.74 5.51
C LEU A 125 -16.16 -7.67 5.63
N ARG A 126 -16.14 -8.50 6.68
CA ARG A 126 -15.01 -9.39 6.99
C ARG A 126 -15.46 -10.82 7.24
N GLY A 127 -14.70 -11.78 6.72
CA GLY A 127 -14.89 -13.21 7.01
C GLY A 127 -16.17 -13.80 6.43
N GLY A 128 -16.72 -13.22 5.37
CA GLY A 128 -17.88 -13.74 4.64
C GLY A 128 -17.53 -14.95 3.76
N ARG A 129 -16.92 -16.00 4.33
CA ARG A 129 -16.27 -17.10 3.60
C ARG A 129 -17.20 -17.78 2.57
N HIS A 130 -18.49 -17.89 2.88
CA HIS A 130 -19.48 -18.55 2.04
C HIS A 130 -20.29 -17.61 1.13
N CYS A 131 -20.07 -16.29 1.24
CA CYS A 131 -20.82 -15.31 0.49
C CYS A 131 -20.43 -15.36 -0.98
N THR A 132 -21.41 -15.57 -1.86
CA THR A 132 -21.18 -15.75 -3.30
C THR A 132 -21.29 -14.45 -4.10
N GLU A 133 -22.03 -13.48 -3.56
CA GLU A 133 -22.28 -12.19 -4.21
C GLU A 133 -22.29 -11.05 -3.18
N LEU A 134 -21.81 -9.87 -3.59
CA LEU A 134 -22.01 -8.64 -2.82
C LEU A 134 -23.36 -8.04 -3.22
N PRO A 135 -24.06 -7.38 -2.29
CA PRO A 135 -25.27 -6.65 -2.63
C PRO A 135 -24.93 -5.37 -3.42
N ALA A 136 -25.94 -4.63 -3.85
CA ALA A 136 -25.81 -3.43 -4.68
C ALA A 136 -25.27 -2.20 -3.91
N LEU A 137 -24.08 -2.32 -3.33
CA LEU A 137 -23.42 -1.32 -2.47
C LEU A 137 -23.13 0.01 -3.18
N GLY A 138 -23.07 0.03 -4.51
CA GLY A 138 -22.89 1.22 -5.33
C GLY A 138 -24.07 2.20 -5.30
N GLN A 139 -25.22 1.79 -4.75
CA GLN A 139 -26.37 2.67 -4.51
C GLN A 139 -26.20 3.56 -3.26
N LEU A 140 -25.15 3.33 -2.47
CA LEU A 140 -24.85 4.09 -1.26
C LEU A 140 -24.07 5.37 -1.59
N GLU A 141 -24.81 6.46 -1.87
CA GLU A 141 -24.26 7.71 -2.44
C GLU A 141 -23.17 8.39 -1.60
N LEU A 142 -23.19 8.24 -0.27
CA LEU A 142 -22.22 8.84 0.64
C LEU A 142 -21.11 7.88 1.08
N LEU A 143 -21.05 6.66 0.53
CA LEU A 143 -20.04 5.68 0.89
C LEU A 143 -18.65 6.19 0.50
N LYS A 144 -17.79 6.33 1.50
CA LYS A 144 -16.39 6.77 1.36
C LYS A 144 -15.42 5.61 1.49
N GLU A 145 -15.72 4.65 2.35
CA GLU A 145 -14.82 3.56 2.69
C GLU A 145 -15.56 2.23 2.59
N LEU A 146 -15.03 1.32 1.77
CA LEU A 146 -15.51 -0.04 1.62
C LEU A 146 -14.37 -1.02 1.83
N TRP A 147 -14.52 -1.90 2.83
CA TRP A 147 -13.56 -2.96 3.12
C TRP A 147 -14.22 -4.31 2.89
N ILE A 148 -13.58 -5.15 2.08
CA ILE A 148 -14.02 -6.50 1.74
C ILE A 148 -12.85 -7.44 2.07
N GLU A 149 -12.98 -8.24 3.12
CA GLU A 149 -11.89 -9.06 3.63
C GLU A 149 -12.31 -10.51 3.87
N GLY A 150 -11.49 -11.47 3.47
CA GLY A 150 -11.71 -12.89 3.78
C GLY A 150 -12.93 -13.51 3.10
N PHE A 151 -13.21 -13.12 1.85
CA PHE A 151 -14.28 -13.70 1.04
C PHE A 151 -13.75 -14.84 0.17
N ASP A 152 -14.19 -16.07 0.46
CA ASP A 152 -13.67 -17.28 -0.18
C ASP A 152 -14.53 -17.76 -1.36
N SER A 153 -15.72 -17.19 -1.58
CA SER A 153 -16.67 -17.68 -2.60
C SER A 153 -17.01 -16.66 -3.69
N ILE A 154 -16.60 -15.39 -3.53
CA ILE A 154 -16.79 -14.35 -4.56
C ILE A 154 -15.77 -14.56 -5.68
N VAL A 155 -16.24 -14.71 -6.91
CA VAL A 155 -15.38 -14.95 -8.09
C VAL A 155 -14.98 -13.65 -8.79
N GLY A 156 -15.82 -12.62 -8.74
CA GLY A 156 -15.52 -11.33 -9.35
C GLY A 156 -16.41 -10.21 -8.83
N ILE A 157 -15.92 -8.99 -8.96
CA ILE A 157 -16.66 -7.77 -8.60
C ILE A 157 -16.79 -6.91 -9.85
N GLY A 158 -18.04 -6.58 -10.21
CA GLY A 158 -18.31 -5.79 -11.42
C GLY A 158 -19.67 -5.09 -11.38
N PRO A 159 -20.49 -5.13 -12.44
CA PRO A 159 -21.65 -4.24 -12.59
C PRO A 159 -22.73 -4.50 -11.55
N GLY A 160 -22.81 -5.73 -11.03
CA GLY A 160 -23.71 -6.08 -9.92
C GLY A 160 -23.52 -5.22 -8.66
N PHE A 161 -22.35 -4.58 -8.51
CA PHE A 161 -22.09 -3.64 -7.42
C PHE A 161 -23.08 -2.47 -7.39
N TYR A 162 -23.58 -1.98 -8.54
CA TYR A 162 -24.59 -0.90 -8.59
C TYR A 162 -26.03 -1.43 -8.69
N GLY A 163 -26.22 -2.74 -8.85
CA GLY A 163 -27.52 -3.38 -9.07
C GLY A 163 -28.07 -3.18 -10.49
N ASN A 164 -29.28 -3.69 -10.74
CA ASN A 164 -29.95 -3.71 -12.05
C ASN A 164 -30.55 -2.36 -12.50
N SER A 165 -30.17 -1.24 -11.88
CA SER A 165 -30.75 0.07 -12.23
C SER A 165 -30.31 0.47 -13.65
N SER A 166 -31.22 0.31 -14.60
CA SER A 166 -31.15 0.77 -15.99
C SER A 166 -30.97 2.29 -16.14
N THR A 167 -30.98 3.03 -15.04
CA THR A 167 -30.46 4.40 -14.97
C THR A 167 -28.94 4.37 -14.99
N LYS A 168 -28.36 4.19 -16.19
CA LYS A 168 -27.01 4.62 -16.55
C LYS A 168 -26.84 6.16 -16.49
N LYS A 169 -27.44 6.81 -15.49
CA LYS A 169 -27.05 8.16 -15.10
C LYS A 169 -26.18 7.97 -13.90
N GLY A 170 -24.87 8.11 -14.12
CA GLY A 170 -23.89 8.17 -13.06
C GLY A 170 -24.47 9.03 -11.95
N ILE A 171 -24.61 8.43 -10.78
CA ILE A 171 -24.70 9.24 -9.58
C ILE A 171 -23.37 9.99 -9.61
N GLU A 172 -23.42 11.27 -9.99
CA GLU A 172 -22.35 12.24 -9.79
C GLU A 172 -22.15 12.39 -8.28
N SER A 173 -21.76 11.31 -7.63
CA SER A 173 -21.36 11.34 -6.24
C SER A 173 -20.01 12.03 -6.25
N THR A 174 -19.99 13.21 -5.65
CA THR A 174 -18.78 14.00 -5.42
C THR A 174 -17.87 13.38 -4.36
N VAL A 175 -18.20 12.17 -3.89
CA VAL A 175 -17.55 11.50 -2.78
C VAL A 175 -16.43 10.61 -3.29
N CYS A 176 -15.22 10.85 -2.78
CA CYS A 176 -14.09 9.97 -2.98
C CYS A 176 -14.37 8.62 -2.31
N LEU A 177 -14.45 7.56 -3.12
CA LEU A 177 -14.59 6.20 -2.63
C LEU A 177 -13.22 5.53 -2.53
N GLU A 178 -12.95 4.91 -1.40
CA GLU A 178 -11.79 4.07 -1.12
C GLU A 178 -12.26 2.62 -0.96
N VAL A 179 -11.70 1.72 -1.76
CA VAL A 179 -12.03 0.30 -1.74
C VAL A 179 -10.80 -0.50 -1.37
N VAL A 180 -10.92 -1.31 -0.32
CA VAL A 180 -9.89 -2.23 0.15
C VAL A 180 -10.41 -3.66 0.04
N ILE A 181 -9.72 -4.50 -0.72
CA ILE A 181 -10.05 -5.91 -0.91
C ILE A 181 -8.85 -6.73 -0.44
N ARG A 182 -9.04 -7.57 0.58
CA ARG A 182 -7.95 -8.36 1.16
C ARG A 182 -8.33 -9.81 1.40
N GLU A 183 -7.39 -10.72 1.21
CA GLU A 183 -7.53 -12.13 1.60
C GLU A 183 -8.73 -12.84 0.96
N CYS A 184 -9.15 -12.42 -0.24
CA CYS A 184 -10.26 -13.03 -0.95
C CYS A 184 -9.75 -14.13 -1.89
N LYS A 185 -10.06 -15.40 -1.57
CA LYS A 185 -9.42 -16.56 -2.20
C LYS A 185 -9.85 -16.84 -3.64
N MET A 186 -11.06 -16.42 -4.03
CA MET A 186 -11.64 -16.78 -5.34
C MET A 186 -11.80 -15.61 -6.30
N ILE A 187 -11.50 -14.36 -5.89
CA ILE A 187 -11.65 -13.20 -6.76
C ILE A 187 -10.61 -13.29 -7.89
N ARG A 188 -11.10 -13.54 -9.11
CA ARG A 188 -10.29 -13.61 -10.33
C ARG A 188 -10.24 -12.31 -11.08
N THR A 189 -11.33 -11.55 -11.06
CA THR A 189 -11.46 -10.34 -11.87
C THR A 189 -12.12 -9.20 -11.08
N PHE A 190 -11.70 -7.97 -11.40
CA PHE A 190 -12.28 -6.75 -10.85
C PHE A 190 -12.53 -5.73 -11.96
N GLN A 191 -13.79 -5.32 -12.13
CA GLN A 191 -14.18 -4.34 -13.15
C GLN A 191 -14.05 -2.91 -12.61
N LEU A 192 -12.92 -2.26 -12.89
CA LEU A 192 -12.66 -0.85 -12.53
C LEU A 192 -13.70 0.11 -13.09
N GLY A 193 -14.09 -0.08 -14.35
CA GLY A 193 -14.98 0.83 -15.07
C GLY A 193 -16.38 0.95 -14.46
N SER A 194 -16.78 0.01 -13.60
CA SER A 194 -18.01 0.14 -12.83
C SER A 194 -17.92 1.28 -11.80
N PHE A 195 -16.74 1.61 -11.27
CA PHE A 195 -16.58 2.50 -10.12
C PHE A 195 -16.15 3.94 -10.51
N GLN A 196 -17.10 4.76 -10.94
CA GLN A 196 -16.81 6.11 -11.46
C GLN A 196 -16.19 7.10 -10.44
N ASN A 197 -16.45 6.91 -9.13
CA ASN A 197 -15.96 7.78 -8.06
C ASN A 197 -14.84 7.16 -7.22
N LEU A 198 -14.28 6.03 -7.70
CA LEU A 198 -13.15 5.36 -7.05
C LEU A 198 -11.93 6.25 -7.07
N SER A 199 -11.47 6.61 -5.88
CA SER A 199 -10.30 7.44 -5.66
C SER A 199 -9.06 6.62 -5.27
N SER A 200 -9.27 5.54 -4.52
CA SER A 200 -8.21 4.65 -4.07
C SER A 200 -8.70 3.20 -4.15
N LEU A 201 -7.91 2.35 -4.78
CA LEU A 201 -8.12 0.90 -4.78
C LEU A 201 -6.90 0.20 -4.20
N GLU A 202 -7.14 -0.60 -3.17
CA GLU A 202 -6.16 -1.54 -2.64
C GLU A 202 -6.65 -2.97 -2.80
N VAL A 203 -5.85 -3.83 -3.45
CA VAL A 203 -6.10 -5.26 -3.54
C VAL A 203 -4.90 -6.02 -2.97
N GLY A 204 -5.11 -6.79 -1.91
CA GLY A 204 -4.07 -7.47 -1.15
C GLY A 204 -4.34 -8.96 -0.98
N ASN A 205 -3.34 -9.81 -1.14
CA ASN A 205 -3.43 -11.24 -0.81
C ASN A 205 -4.63 -11.96 -1.49
N CYS A 206 -4.96 -11.57 -2.73
CA CYS A 206 -5.99 -12.20 -3.57
C CYS A 206 -5.29 -13.07 -4.61
N LEU A 207 -4.96 -14.31 -4.24
CA LEU A 207 -3.98 -15.13 -4.96
C LEU A 207 -4.39 -15.52 -6.39
N VAL A 208 -5.70 -15.65 -6.65
CA VAL A 208 -6.23 -16.04 -7.98
C VAL A 208 -6.65 -14.84 -8.83
N LEU A 209 -6.41 -13.61 -8.37
CA LEU A 209 -6.70 -12.41 -9.16
C LEU A 209 -5.81 -12.42 -10.40
N GLU A 210 -6.42 -12.47 -11.57
CA GLU A 210 -5.71 -12.54 -12.86
C GLU A 210 -5.65 -11.17 -13.53
N SER A 211 -6.71 -10.36 -13.45
CA SER A 211 -6.78 -9.09 -14.19
C SER A 211 -7.67 -8.01 -13.57
N LEU A 212 -7.33 -6.75 -13.89
CA LEU A 212 -8.23 -5.60 -13.78
C LEU A 212 -8.75 -5.24 -15.18
N TYR A 213 -10.04 -4.95 -15.33
CA TYR A 213 -10.62 -4.58 -16.63
C TYR A 213 -11.65 -3.44 -16.47
N CYS A 214 -11.94 -2.70 -17.54
CA CYS A 214 -12.91 -1.59 -17.51
C CYS A 214 -14.29 -1.94 -18.08
N GLY A 215 -14.42 -3.05 -18.82
CA GLY A 215 -15.63 -3.41 -19.57
C GLY A 215 -15.74 -2.62 -20.88
N ASP A 216 -16.89 -2.70 -21.56
CA ASP A 216 -17.09 -2.18 -22.92
C ASP A 216 -17.15 -0.64 -22.99
N GLU A 217 -17.36 0.05 -21.86
CA GLU A 217 -17.35 1.52 -21.80
C GLU A 217 -15.96 2.01 -21.36
N GLU A 218 -15.06 2.18 -22.34
CA GLU A 218 -13.66 2.64 -22.19
C GLU A 218 -13.54 4.13 -21.82
N GLY A 219 -14.25 4.57 -20.78
CA GLY A 219 -14.08 5.90 -20.20
C GLY A 219 -12.79 6.00 -19.36
N PRO A 220 -12.13 7.17 -19.31
CA PRO A 220 -11.01 7.39 -18.40
C PRO A 220 -11.45 7.28 -16.93
N LEU A 221 -10.64 6.62 -16.10
CA LEU A 221 -10.78 6.58 -14.64
C LEU A 221 -10.31 7.92 -14.04
N THR A 222 -11.14 8.96 -14.18
CA THR A 222 -10.78 10.35 -13.81
C THR A 222 -10.73 10.58 -12.30
N SER A 223 -11.41 9.76 -11.51
CA SER A 223 -11.41 9.89 -10.04
C SER A 223 -10.22 9.20 -9.38
N LEU A 224 -9.61 8.20 -10.04
CA LEU A 224 -8.60 7.33 -9.44
C LEU A 224 -7.29 8.11 -9.19
N ARG A 225 -6.83 8.09 -7.93
CA ARG A 225 -5.62 8.76 -7.44
C ARG A 225 -4.57 7.77 -6.95
N SER A 226 -4.98 6.64 -6.40
CA SER A 226 -4.09 5.60 -5.88
C SER A 226 -4.53 4.21 -6.33
N LEU A 227 -3.58 3.40 -6.78
CA LEU A 227 -3.77 1.98 -7.08
C LEU A 227 -2.66 1.16 -6.41
N ASN A 228 -3.06 0.25 -5.53
CA ASN A 228 -2.17 -0.67 -4.83
C ASN A 228 -2.62 -2.12 -5.08
N ILE A 229 -1.72 -2.94 -5.63
CA ILE A 229 -1.93 -4.38 -5.80
C ILE A 229 -0.76 -5.09 -5.13
N SER A 230 -1.04 -5.93 -4.13
CA SER A 230 -0.02 -6.60 -3.32
C SER A 230 -0.35 -8.07 -3.08
N PHE A 231 0.65 -8.94 -3.13
CA PHE A 231 0.52 -10.37 -2.84
C PHE A 231 -0.55 -11.07 -3.71
N CYS A 232 -0.68 -10.68 -4.98
CA CYS A 232 -1.59 -11.28 -5.97
C CYS A 232 -0.77 -12.06 -7.00
N SER A 233 -0.31 -13.27 -6.64
CA SER A 233 0.67 -14.01 -7.43
C SER A 233 0.22 -14.41 -8.84
N ASN A 234 -1.09 -14.57 -9.11
CA ASN A 234 -1.61 -14.88 -10.45
C ASN A 234 -1.93 -13.64 -11.31
N PHE A 235 -1.64 -12.43 -10.81
CA PHE A 235 -1.99 -11.21 -11.53
C PHE A 235 -1.13 -11.06 -12.79
N ILE A 236 -1.76 -11.08 -13.96
CA ILE A 236 -1.09 -11.07 -15.27
C ILE A 236 -1.29 -9.77 -16.04
N SER A 237 -2.42 -9.07 -15.87
CA SER A 237 -2.74 -7.96 -16.79
C SER A 237 -3.58 -6.82 -16.21
N PHE A 238 -3.28 -5.63 -16.74
CA PHE A 238 -4.10 -4.42 -16.64
C PHE A 238 -5.08 -4.35 -17.83
N PRO A 239 -6.03 -3.38 -17.85
CA PRO A 239 -6.96 -3.22 -18.97
C PRO A 239 -6.24 -3.13 -20.33
N GLY A 240 -6.84 -3.70 -21.39
CA GLY A 240 -6.15 -4.07 -22.64
C GLY A 240 -5.39 -2.95 -23.38
N GLN A 241 -5.94 -1.73 -23.42
CA GLN A 241 -5.27 -0.57 -24.03
C GLN A 241 -4.24 0.12 -23.11
N GLY A 242 -4.07 -0.41 -21.90
CA GLY A 242 -3.39 0.25 -20.78
C GLY A 242 -4.38 0.79 -19.74
N LEU A 243 -3.85 1.20 -18.58
CA LEU A 243 -4.64 1.78 -17.50
C LEU A 243 -4.90 3.26 -17.78
N GLN A 244 -6.06 3.59 -18.37
CA GLN A 244 -6.45 4.97 -18.64
C GLN A 244 -6.94 5.68 -17.36
N ALA A 245 -6.00 6.19 -16.57
CA ALA A 245 -6.26 6.88 -15.30
C ALA A 245 -5.50 8.22 -15.25
N PRO A 246 -6.01 9.29 -15.91
CA PRO A 246 -5.25 10.52 -16.13
C PRO A 246 -4.87 11.27 -14.85
N ASN A 247 -5.55 10.96 -13.76
CA ASN A 247 -5.45 11.61 -12.46
C ASN A 247 -4.72 10.75 -11.41
N LEU A 248 -4.26 9.55 -11.78
CA LEU A 248 -3.54 8.63 -10.91
C LEU A 248 -2.21 9.26 -10.47
N ARG A 249 -1.93 9.26 -9.17
CA ARG A 249 -0.74 9.86 -8.56
C ARG A 249 0.22 8.82 -8.01
N GLU A 250 -0.30 7.68 -7.55
CA GLU A 250 0.45 6.64 -6.88
C GLU A 250 0.09 5.26 -7.45
N LEU A 251 1.11 4.51 -7.87
CA LEU A 251 0.99 3.12 -8.31
C LEU A 251 1.98 2.26 -7.51
N PHE A 252 1.45 1.31 -6.74
CA PHE A 252 2.22 0.39 -5.92
C PHE A 252 1.90 -1.06 -6.32
N LEU A 253 2.93 -1.81 -6.69
CA LEU A 253 2.83 -3.21 -7.12
C LEU A 253 3.82 -4.05 -6.30
N GLU A 254 3.32 -5.00 -5.51
CA GLU A 254 4.13 -5.86 -4.65
C GLU A 254 3.81 -7.35 -4.82
N LYS A 255 4.84 -8.19 -5.00
CA LYS A 255 4.72 -9.65 -5.11
C LYS A 255 3.66 -10.10 -6.12
N LEU A 256 3.82 -9.64 -7.36
CA LEU A 256 3.02 -10.07 -8.51
C LEU A 256 3.83 -11.03 -9.38
N ASP A 257 3.88 -12.30 -8.98
CA ASP A 257 4.79 -13.31 -9.54
C ASP A 257 4.44 -13.75 -10.97
N ALA A 258 3.24 -13.46 -11.45
CA ALA A 258 2.81 -13.71 -12.83
C ALA A 258 2.86 -12.46 -13.73
N LEU A 259 3.16 -11.27 -13.18
CA LEU A 259 3.19 -10.04 -13.94
C LEU A 259 4.45 -9.94 -14.79
N GLU A 260 4.29 -10.00 -16.11
CA GLU A 260 5.41 -9.91 -17.07
C GLU A 260 5.62 -8.50 -17.63
N GLU A 261 4.56 -7.68 -17.65
CA GLU A 261 4.56 -6.34 -18.25
C GLU A 261 3.79 -5.33 -17.37
N LEU A 262 4.27 -4.08 -17.32
CA LEU A 262 3.53 -2.94 -16.75
C LEU A 262 2.38 -2.50 -17.68
N PRO A 263 1.45 -1.63 -17.23
CA PRO A 263 0.42 -1.09 -18.12
C PRO A 263 1.04 -0.48 -19.39
N LYS A 264 0.49 -0.76 -20.56
CA LYS A 264 0.97 -0.16 -21.81
C LYS A 264 0.73 1.35 -21.80
N ASN A 265 1.53 2.08 -22.59
CA ASN A 265 1.36 3.52 -22.82
C ASN A 265 1.31 4.37 -21.53
N MET A 266 2.02 4.01 -20.46
CA MET A 266 1.98 4.78 -19.20
C MET A 266 2.29 6.26 -19.43
N HIS A 267 3.28 6.56 -20.28
CA HIS A 267 3.71 7.92 -20.61
C HIS A 267 2.57 8.84 -21.09
N SER A 268 1.52 8.30 -21.72
CA SER A 268 0.36 9.06 -22.21
C SER A 268 -0.90 8.87 -21.37
N LEU A 269 -1.12 7.67 -20.82
CA LEU A 269 -2.34 7.32 -20.08
C LEU A 269 -2.30 7.73 -18.60
N LEU A 270 -1.10 7.93 -18.04
CA LEU A 270 -0.87 8.25 -16.63
C LEU A 270 -0.07 9.57 -16.45
N PRO A 271 -0.48 10.70 -17.07
CA PRO A 271 0.27 11.95 -17.06
C PRO A 271 0.43 12.57 -15.67
N SER A 272 -0.39 12.20 -14.69
CA SER A 272 -0.30 12.73 -13.31
C SER A 272 0.47 11.83 -12.34
N LEU A 273 1.08 10.74 -12.80
CA LEU A 273 1.71 9.75 -11.92
C LEU A 273 2.98 10.31 -11.29
N THR A 274 2.97 10.51 -9.98
CA THR A 274 4.10 11.09 -9.23
C THR A 274 4.97 10.05 -8.54
N LYS A 275 4.39 8.89 -8.17
CA LYS A 275 5.07 7.82 -7.44
C LYS A 275 4.79 6.48 -8.09
N LEU A 276 5.87 5.76 -8.41
CA LEU A 276 5.83 4.38 -8.87
C LEU A 276 6.71 3.54 -7.95
N GLU A 277 6.13 2.48 -7.38
CA GLU A 277 6.84 1.56 -6.50
C GLU A 277 6.57 0.11 -6.91
N LEU A 278 7.65 -0.60 -7.25
CA LEU A 278 7.65 -2.00 -7.67
C LEU A 278 8.42 -2.81 -6.63
N ARG A 279 7.82 -3.86 -6.09
CA ARG A 279 8.43 -4.73 -5.08
C ARG A 279 8.24 -6.19 -5.44
N SER A 280 9.33 -6.94 -5.59
CA SER A 280 9.28 -8.38 -5.79
C SER A 280 8.38 -8.82 -6.96
N CYS A 281 8.30 -8.02 -8.03
CA CYS A 281 7.66 -8.43 -9.30
C CYS A 281 8.68 -9.25 -10.10
N THR A 282 8.80 -10.54 -9.77
CA THR A 282 9.95 -11.36 -10.16
C THR A 282 9.99 -11.75 -11.63
N LYS A 283 8.87 -11.70 -12.35
CA LYS A 283 8.81 -11.98 -13.80
C LYS A 283 8.78 -10.74 -14.69
N LEU A 284 8.74 -9.54 -14.10
CA LEU A 284 8.70 -8.29 -14.87
C LEU A 284 10.05 -8.06 -15.57
N ARG A 285 10.04 -8.04 -16.90
CA ARG A 285 11.27 -8.02 -17.72
C ARG A 285 11.70 -6.63 -18.17
N SER A 286 10.76 -5.73 -18.38
CA SER A 286 11.02 -4.40 -18.94
C SER A 286 9.98 -3.38 -18.51
N PHE A 287 10.33 -2.11 -18.72
CA PHE A 287 9.41 -0.99 -18.67
C PHE A 287 8.49 -0.97 -19.91
N PRO A 288 7.35 -0.27 -19.87
CA PRO A 288 6.44 -0.20 -21.01
C PRO A 288 7.06 0.54 -22.19
N GLU A 289 6.62 0.20 -23.40
CA GLU A 289 6.99 0.88 -24.64
C GLU A 289 6.70 2.40 -24.57
N GLY A 290 7.61 3.22 -25.09
CA GLY A 290 7.55 4.68 -24.97
C GLY A 290 7.92 5.23 -23.58
N GLY A 291 8.35 4.36 -22.66
CA GLY A 291 8.93 4.76 -21.38
C GLY A 291 7.91 5.13 -20.28
N LEU A 292 8.44 5.71 -19.20
CA LEU A 292 7.67 6.11 -18.03
C LEU A 292 7.16 7.57 -18.15
N PRO A 293 6.05 7.94 -17.49
CA PRO A 293 5.57 9.32 -17.42
C PRO A 293 6.64 10.28 -16.89
N SER A 294 6.78 11.44 -17.54
CA SER A 294 7.71 12.49 -17.12
C SER A 294 7.33 13.16 -15.80
N SER A 295 6.10 12.96 -15.30
CA SER A 295 5.60 13.49 -14.02
C SER A 295 6.08 12.72 -12.79
N ILE A 296 6.72 11.56 -12.96
CA ILE A 296 7.21 10.76 -11.82
C ILE A 296 8.31 11.53 -11.09
N GLU A 297 8.10 11.75 -9.79
CA GLU A 297 9.07 12.38 -8.88
C GLU A 297 9.79 11.36 -8.01
N SER A 298 9.19 10.19 -7.76
CA SER A 298 9.76 9.12 -6.94
C SER A 298 9.54 7.75 -7.60
N LEU A 299 10.64 7.11 -7.99
CA LEU A 299 10.65 5.74 -8.51
C LEU A 299 11.38 4.84 -7.51
N LYS A 300 10.72 3.76 -7.08
CA LYS A 300 11.35 2.76 -6.23
C LYS A 300 11.15 1.36 -6.79
N ILE A 301 12.22 0.59 -6.84
CA ILE A 301 12.25 -0.76 -7.38
C ILE A 301 13.01 -1.63 -6.40
N PHE A 302 12.36 -2.67 -5.88
CA PHE A 302 12.94 -3.57 -4.91
C PHE A 302 12.76 -5.01 -5.38
N PHE A 303 13.82 -5.81 -5.38
CA PHE A 303 13.76 -7.25 -5.64
C PHE A 303 13.10 -7.65 -6.98
N CYS A 304 13.15 -6.78 -8.01
CA CYS A 304 12.69 -7.08 -9.37
C CYS A 304 13.88 -7.58 -10.19
N LYS A 305 14.11 -8.90 -10.19
CA LYS A 305 15.35 -9.51 -10.68
C LYS A 305 15.46 -9.61 -12.21
N GLU A 306 14.33 -9.60 -12.91
CA GLU A 306 14.28 -9.82 -14.37
C GLU A 306 14.28 -8.52 -15.18
N ILE A 307 14.18 -7.34 -14.55
CA ILE A 307 14.26 -6.05 -15.26
C ILE A 307 15.70 -5.85 -15.74
N GLU A 308 15.90 -5.79 -17.06
CA GLU A 308 17.25 -5.79 -17.65
C GLU A 308 17.81 -4.40 -17.93
N SER A 309 16.94 -3.44 -18.26
CA SER A 309 17.35 -2.11 -18.72
C SER A 309 16.46 -0.99 -18.17
N SER A 310 16.98 0.24 -18.25
CA SER A 310 16.20 1.45 -17.95
C SER A 310 15.04 1.68 -18.95
N PRO A 311 14.05 2.54 -18.64
CA PRO A 311 12.98 2.85 -19.58
C PRO A 311 13.52 3.42 -20.90
N GLU A 312 12.78 3.19 -21.99
CA GLU A 312 13.08 3.83 -23.28
C GLU A 312 13.12 5.36 -23.11
N GLY A 313 14.20 6.00 -23.58
CA GLY A 313 14.44 7.43 -23.36
C GLY A 313 15.06 7.78 -21.99
N GLY A 314 15.35 6.80 -21.15
CA GLY A 314 15.95 6.96 -19.82
C GLY A 314 14.90 7.16 -18.71
N PHE A 315 15.39 7.43 -17.49
CA PHE A 315 14.49 7.73 -16.37
C PHE A 315 13.78 9.10 -16.52
N PRO A 316 12.61 9.30 -15.89
CA PRO A 316 11.84 10.54 -15.98
C PRO A 316 12.63 11.80 -15.59
N SER A 317 12.51 12.89 -16.34
CA SER A 317 13.28 14.12 -16.13
C SER A 317 12.94 14.89 -14.83
N ASN A 318 11.71 14.75 -14.31
CA ASN A 318 11.30 15.34 -13.02
C ASN A 318 11.62 14.44 -11.81
N LEU A 319 12.33 13.33 -12.01
CA LEU A 319 12.64 12.39 -10.95
C LEU A 319 13.52 13.07 -9.88
N LYS A 320 13.01 13.11 -8.64
CA LYS A 320 13.71 13.66 -7.47
C LYS A 320 14.38 12.57 -6.63
N ARG A 321 13.80 11.37 -6.65
CA ARG A 321 14.24 10.21 -5.86
C ARG A 321 14.20 8.93 -6.68
N LEU A 322 15.34 8.25 -6.77
CA LEU A 322 15.47 6.92 -7.35
C LEU A 322 15.97 5.93 -6.28
N ILE A 323 15.23 4.85 -6.06
CA ILE A 323 15.63 3.76 -5.16
C ILE A 323 15.62 2.45 -5.94
N ILE A 324 16.76 1.77 -6.03
CA ILE A 324 16.90 0.48 -6.71
C ILE A 324 17.62 -0.48 -5.77
N HIS A 325 16.88 -1.43 -5.20
CA HIS A 325 17.42 -2.42 -4.26
C HIS A 325 17.29 -3.83 -4.83
N SER A 326 18.41 -4.56 -4.82
CA SER A 326 18.49 -5.97 -5.21
C SER A 326 17.87 -6.28 -6.58
N CYS A 327 18.19 -5.44 -7.58
CA CYS A 327 17.75 -5.56 -8.97
C CYS A 327 18.96 -5.71 -9.90
N GLY A 328 19.65 -6.86 -9.83
CA GLY A 328 21.02 -6.95 -10.35
C GLY A 328 21.19 -6.79 -11.85
N LYS A 329 20.26 -7.30 -12.67
CA LYS A 329 20.26 -7.06 -14.11
C LYS A 329 20.15 -5.57 -14.45
N LEU A 330 19.19 -4.86 -13.83
CA LEU A 330 19.00 -3.42 -14.00
C LEU A 330 20.23 -2.61 -13.56
N VAL A 331 20.86 -2.99 -12.43
CA VAL A 331 22.07 -2.32 -11.90
C VAL A 331 23.30 -2.61 -12.75
N ALA A 332 23.38 -3.76 -13.42
CA ALA A 332 24.43 -4.03 -14.39
C ALA A 332 24.39 -3.06 -15.58
N ASP A 333 23.20 -2.60 -15.98
CA ASP A 333 22.96 -1.62 -17.06
C ASP A 333 23.10 -0.14 -16.62
N ARG A 334 23.54 0.13 -15.38
CA ARG A 334 23.56 1.49 -14.80
C ARG A 334 24.23 2.58 -15.65
N LYS A 335 25.21 2.23 -16.48
CA LYS A 335 25.90 3.18 -17.38
C LYS A 335 24.97 3.77 -18.44
N ASN A 336 23.89 3.07 -18.79
CA ASN A 336 22.93 3.48 -19.79
C ASN A 336 21.70 4.18 -19.20
N TRP A 337 21.63 4.36 -17.88
CA TRP A 337 20.50 5.00 -17.21
C TRP A 337 20.35 6.50 -17.53
N GLY A 338 21.38 7.13 -18.09
CA GLY A 338 21.35 8.54 -18.45
C GLY A 338 21.19 9.48 -17.24
N LEU A 339 21.63 9.05 -16.05
CA LEU A 339 21.43 9.80 -14.80
C LEU A 339 21.98 11.22 -14.87
N GLN A 340 23.06 11.45 -15.61
CA GLN A 340 23.71 12.76 -15.82
C GLN A 340 22.77 13.82 -16.43
N ALA A 341 21.72 13.40 -17.14
CA ALA A 341 20.73 14.31 -17.72
C ALA A 341 19.63 14.73 -16.72
N LEU A 342 19.56 14.09 -15.54
CA LEU A 342 18.47 14.27 -14.57
C LEU A 342 18.73 15.47 -13.64
N GLN A 343 18.34 16.66 -14.10
CA GLN A 343 18.54 17.91 -13.36
C GLN A 343 17.77 18.00 -12.03
N SER A 344 16.72 17.19 -11.85
CA SER A 344 15.90 17.18 -10.64
C SER A 344 16.33 16.14 -9.59
N LEU A 345 17.21 15.20 -9.95
CA LEU A 345 17.54 14.05 -9.10
C LEU A 345 18.37 14.46 -7.89
N SER A 346 17.72 14.55 -6.73
CA SER A 346 18.36 14.94 -5.47
C SER A 346 18.80 13.76 -4.59
N SER A 347 18.22 12.58 -4.82
CA SER A 347 18.36 11.42 -3.94
C SER A 347 18.46 10.13 -4.75
N LEU A 348 19.57 9.40 -4.58
CA LEU A 348 19.83 8.11 -5.22
C LEU A 348 20.15 7.07 -4.15
N ASP A 349 19.42 5.95 -4.12
CA ASP A 349 19.69 4.80 -3.24
C ASP A 349 19.84 3.55 -4.11
N ILE A 350 21.06 3.05 -4.26
CA ILE A 350 21.35 1.82 -5.01
C ILE A 350 21.90 0.80 -4.03
N ARG A 351 21.24 -0.36 -3.95
CA ARG A 351 21.72 -1.49 -3.15
C ARG A 351 21.76 -2.75 -3.98
N GLY A 352 22.90 -3.43 -4.00
CA GLY A 352 23.09 -4.69 -4.72
C GLY A 352 22.36 -5.88 -4.07
N CYS A 353 22.68 -7.09 -4.53
CA CYS A 353 22.14 -8.34 -4.01
C CYS A 353 23.21 -9.41 -3.90
N ASP A 354 23.25 -10.12 -2.77
CA ASP A 354 24.17 -11.23 -2.51
C ASP A 354 24.01 -12.37 -3.54
N SER A 355 22.85 -12.47 -4.20
CA SER A 355 22.56 -13.53 -5.18
C SER A 355 23.00 -13.21 -6.62
N PHE A 356 23.48 -12.01 -6.89
CA PHE A 356 23.94 -11.60 -8.22
C PHE A 356 25.25 -10.80 -8.05
N PRO A 357 26.43 -11.45 -8.13
CA PRO A 357 27.70 -10.76 -7.96
C PRO A 357 27.91 -9.82 -9.16
N GLU A 358 27.41 -8.60 -9.02
CA GLU A 358 27.77 -7.50 -9.90
C GLU A 358 29.27 -7.26 -9.73
N VAL A 359 30.05 -7.45 -10.79
CA VAL A 359 31.48 -7.12 -10.80
C VAL A 359 31.63 -5.60 -10.90
N LEU A 360 31.36 -4.92 -9.79
CA LEU A 360 31.53 -3.50 -9.60
C LEU A 360 32.69 -3.28 -8.63
N GLU A 361 33.90 -3.14 -9.17
CA GLU A 361 35.10 -2.93 -8.36
C GLU A 361 35.31 -1.47 -7.92
N SER A 362 34.74 -0.52 -8.66
CA SER A 362 34.84 0.92 -8.38
C SER A 362 33.52 1.63 -8.68
N PHE A 363 33.19 2.66 -7.89
CA PHE A 363 31.97 3.46 -8.05
C PHE A 363 32.15 4.88 -7.50
N PRO A 364 31.50 5.91 -8.05
CA PRO A 364 30.77 5.92 -9.32
C PRO A 364 31.73 5.90 -10.51
N GLU A 365 31.27 5.44 -11.67
CA GLU A 365 32.00 5.65 -12.91
C GLU A 365 32.04 7.14 -13.30
N GLU A 366 33.09 7.55 -14.00
CA GLU A 366 33.27 8.93 -14.45
C GLU A 366 32.02 9.43 -15.19
N THR A 367 31.52 10.61 -14.79
CA THR A 367 30.30 11.26 -15.33
C THR A 367 28.96 10.55 -15.09
N LEU A 368 28.90 9.47 -14.30
CA LEU A 368 27.63 8.77 -14.05
C LEU A 368 26.63 9.61 -13.25
N LEU A 369 27.09 10.26 -12.17
CA LEU A 369 26.19 10.95 -11.23
C LEU A 369 25.85 12.38 -11.73
N PRO A 370 24.58 12.82 -11.64
CA PRO A 370 24.22 14.17 -12.02
C PRO A 370 24.68 15.21 -11.00
N PRO A 371 24.93 16.46 -11.43
CA PRO A 371 25.36 17.54 -10.54
C PRO A 371 24.28 17.99 -9.54
N SER A 372 23.02 17.62 -9.77
CA SER A 372 21.86 17.88 -8.90
C SER A 372 21.81 16.98 -7.65
N LEU A 373 22.62 15.91 -7.61
CA LEU A 373 22.54 14.88 -6.59
C LEU A 373 23.07 15.37 -5.23
N ASP A 374 22.16 15.48 -4.25
CA ASP A 374 22.49 15.87 -2.87
C ASP A 374 22.89 14.68 -2.00
N SER A 375 22.16 13.56 -2.15
CA SER A 375 22.24 12.42 -1.25
C SER A 375 22.38 11.10 -2.03
N LEU A 376 23.42 10.33 -1.70
CA LEU A 376 23.71 9.01 -2.25
C LEU A 376 23.76 7.98 -1.11
N TRP A 377 22.90 6.98 -1.22
CA TRP A 377 23.00 5.72 -0.50
C TRP A 377 23.51 4.64 -1.47
N PHE A 378 24.60 3.99 -1.11
CA PHE A 378 25.25 3.00 -1.95
C PHE A 378 25.68 1.81 -1.09
N GLY A 379 25.38 0.59 -1.51
CA GLY A 379 25.73 -0.55 -0.66
C GLY A 379 25.35 -1.92 -1.14
N ASN A 380 25.74 -2.94 -0.38
CA ASN A 380 25.50 -4.34 -0.66
C ASN A 380 26.13 -4.81 -1.99
N PHE A 381 27.35 -4.34 -2.27
CA PHE A 381 28.15 -4.73 -3.42
C PHE A 381 29.40 -5.45 -2.94
N GLU A 382 29.46 -6.77 -3.17
CA GLU A 382 30.50 -7.64 -2.60
C GLU A 382 31.91 -7.24 -3.06
N HIS A 383 32.08 -6.97 -4.36
CA HIS A 383 33.38 -6.75 -4.98
C HIS A 383 33.82 -5.28 -5.04
N LEU A 384 33.11 -4.36 -4.36
CA LEU A 384 33.47 -2.95 -4.36
C LEU A 384 34.76 -2.72 -3.57
N LYS A 385 35.85 -2.42 -4.28
CA LYS A 385 37.20 -2.22 -3.70
C LYS A 385 37.56 -0.75 -3.52
N SER A 386 36.99 0.14 -4.32
CA SER A 386 37.36 1.56 -4.34
C SER A 386 36.18 2.47 -4.65
N LEU A 387 36.32 3.75 -4.27
CA LEU A 387 35.40 4.81 -4.64
C LEU A 387 36.13 5.84 -5.50
N ASP A 388 35.51 6.29 -6.59
CA ASP A 388 36.04 7.39 -7.39
C ASP A 388 35.67 8.73 -6.74
N TYR A 389 36.67 9.47 -6.26
CA TYR A 389 36.46 10.76 -5.62
C TYR A 389 35.89 11.81 -6.58
N LYS A 390 36.24 11.77 -7.88
CA LYS A 390 35.86 12.81 -8.86
C LYS A 390 34.37 12.78 -9.13
N GLY A 391 33.81 11.58 -9.27
CA GLY A 391 32.38 11.42 -9.48
C GLY A 391 31.52 11.79 -8.25
N LEU A 392 32.13 12.01 -7.09
CA LEU A 392 31.44 12.38 -5.84
C LEU A 392 31.53 13.88 -5.51
N GLU A 393 32.23 14.69 -6.30
CA GLU A 393 32.62 16.08 -5.95
C GLU A 393 31.46 17.01 -5.55
N HIS A 394 30.25 16.80 -6.08
CA HIS A 394 29.08 17.65 -5.79
C HIS A 394 28.22 17.16 -4.61
N LEU A 395 28.50 15.97 -4.09
CA LEU A 395 27.63 15.27 -3.16
C LEU A 395 27.68 15.87 -1.75
N ARG A 396 26.52 16.00 -1.09
CA ARG A 396 26.44 16.49 0.31
C ARG A 396 26.31 15.38 1.34
N LYS A 397 25.69 14.26 0.98
CA LYS A 397 25.51 13.12 1.88
C LYS A 397 25.90 11.83 1.18
N LEU A 398 26.85 11.11 1.76
CA LEU A 398 27.26 9.79 1.33
C LEU A 398 26.96 8.77 2.43
N THR A 399 26.26 7.70 2.09
CA THR A 399 26.10 6.53 2.96
C THR A 399 26.58 5.29 2.24
N LEU A 400 27.54 4.60 2.86
CA LEU A 400 28.05 3.30 2.45
C LEU A 400 27.46 2.23 3.37
N TYR A 401 26.91 1.17 2.80
CA TYR A 401 26.25 0.09 3.55
C TYR A 401 26.70 -1.27 3.04
N LEU A 402 27.20 -2.16 3.89
CA LEU A 402 27.57 -3.54 3.54
C LEU A 402 28.44 -3.65 2.26
N CYS A 403 29.64 -3.09 2.26
CA CYS A 403 30.62 -3.25 1.16
C CYS A 403 31.85 -4.03 1.63
N PRO A 404 31.84 -5.38 1.62
CA PRO A 404 32.81 -6.22 2.33
C PRO A 404 34.24 -6.21 1.76
N GLU A 405 34.46 -5.81 0.51
CA GLU A 405 35.81 -5.66 -0.05
C GLU A 405 36.36 -4.23 0.01
N LEU A 406 35.58 -3.26 0.50
CA LEU A 406 36.01 -1.85 0.60
C LEU A 406 36.88 -1.68 1.85
N GLN A 407 38.20 -1.83 1.70
CA GLN A 407 39.14 -1.81 2.83
C GLN A 407 39.64 -0.40 3.21
N SER A 408 39.59 0.56 2.30
CA SER A 408 40.06 1.94 2.51
C SER A 408 39.31 2.95 1.65
N LEU A 409 39.36 4.22 2.06
CA LEU A 409 38.87 5.35 1.26
C LEU A 409 39.91 5.80 0.20
N PRO A 410 39.50 6.48 -0.90
CA PRO A 410 40.42 6.97 -1.94
C PRO A 410 41.57 7.79 -1.36
N GLU A 411 42.75 7.71 -1.97
CA GLU A 411 43.99 8.40 -1.54
C GLU A 411 43.79 9.92 -1.49
N GLU A 412 43.06 10.47 -2.46
CA GLU A 412 42.74 11.89 -2.59
C GLU A 412 41.81 12.42 -1.48
N GLY A 413 41.15 11.49 -0.77
CA GLY A 413 40.15 11.77 0.24
C GLY A 413 38.75 12.01 -0.32
N LEU A 414 37.77 12.10 0.58
CA LEU A 414 36.39 12.38 0.20
C LEU A 414 36.18 13.89 -0.05
N PRO A 415 35.28 14.29 -0.95
CA PRO A 415 35.14 15.67 -1.38
C PRO A 415 34.73 16.61 -0.24
N SER A 416 35.14 17.88 -0.35
CA SER A 416 34.90 18.92 0.66
C SER A 416 33.44 19.41 0.73
N SER A 417 32.65 19.11 -0.30
CA SER A 417 31.21 19.37 -0.37
C SER A 417 30.40 18.49 0.61
N LEU A 418 30.95 17.36 1.06
CA LEU A 418 30.26 16.44 1.95
C LEU A 418 30.01 17.04 3.34
N GLN A 419 28.74 17.05 3.72
CA GLN A 419 28.28 17.49 5.03
C GLN A 419 28.01 16.30 5.97
N SER A 420 27.77 15.12 5.40
CA SER A 420 27.45 13.91 6.13
C SER A 420 28.06 12.68 5.46
N LEU A 421 28.77 11.87 6.25
CA LEU A 421 29.25 10.54 5.88
C LEU A 421 28.67 9.52 6.84
N ALA A 422 28.15 8.42 6.31
CA ALA A 422 27.74 7.28 7.11
C ALA A 422 28.30 5.97 6.53
N ILE A 423 28.87 5.13 7.38
CA ILE A 423 29.42 3.81 7.02
C ILE A 423 28.79 2.77 7.95
N TYR A 424 28.15 1.76 7.38
CA TYR A 424 27.44 0.73 8.14
C TYR A 424 27.77 -0.67 7.61
N GLY A 425 28.22 -1.55 8.51
CA GLY A 425 28.46 -2.96 8.20
C GLY A 425 29.52 -3.17 7.10
N CYS A 426 30.48 -2.25 6.97
CA CYS A 426 31.64 -2.43 6.11
C CYS A 426 32.75 -3.20 6.89
N PRO A 427 33.87 -3.57 6.26
CA PRO A 427 34.95 -4.27 6.94
C PRO A 427 35.47 -3.50 8.15
N LYS A 428 35.76 -4.22 9.23
CA LYS A 428 36.36 -3.63 10.44
C LYS A 428 37.63 -2.83 10.13
N THR A 429 38.40 -3.26 9.12
CA THR A 429 39.59 -2.54 8.65
C THR A 429 39.24 -1.11 8.19
N LEU A 430 38.22 -0.93 7.35
CA LEU A 430 37.76 0.39 6.93
C LEU A 430 37.22 1.20 8.12
N GLU A 431 36.42 0.55 8.98
CA GLU A 431 35.81 1.18 10.14
C GLU A 431 36.86 1.75 11.11
N GLU A 432 37.91 0.97 11.40
CA GLU A 432 39.04 1.36 12.25
C GLU A 432 39.88 2.47 11.61
N ARG A 433 40.12 2.39 10.30
CA ARG A 433 40.84 3.43 9.55
C ARG A 433 40.08 4.76 9.53
N CYS A 434 38.76 4.73 9.60
CA CYS A 434 37.91 5.92 9.63
C CYS A 434 37.61 6.44 11.04
N GLN A 435 38.10 5.80 12.12
CA GLN A 435 38.01 6.35 13.48
C GLN A 435 38.94 7.56 13.66
N GLU A 436 38.77 8.31 14.76
CA GLU A 436 39.69 9.38 15.16
C GLU A 436 41.13 8.82 15.27
N ASN A 437 42.08 9.45 14.58
CA ASN A 437 43.48 9.01 14.42
C ASN A 437 43.69 7.72 13.58
N GLY A 438 42.65 7.21 12.93
CA GLY A 438 42.78 6.11 11.98
C GLY A 438 43.49 6.52 10.69
N GLY A 439 43.98 5.55 9.92
CA GLY A 439 44.76 5.78 8.70
C GLY A 439 44.04 6.59 7.60
N ASP A 440 42.70 6.56 7.57
CA ASP A 440 41.87 7.32 6.63
C ASP A 440 41.17 8.52 7.32
N TRP A 441 41.46 8.81 8.58
CA TRP A 441 40.82 9.93 9.30
C TRP A 441 41.05 11.28 8.61
N HIS A 442 42.28 11.53 8.14
CA HIS A 442 42.63 12.75 7.41
C HIS A 442 41.80 12.95 6.13
N LYS A 443 41.28 11.86 5.54
CA LYS A 443 40.45 11.86 4.31
C LYS A 443 39.00 12.26 4.55
N ILE A 444 38.55 12.28 5.81
CA ILE A 444 37.14 12.53 6.18
C ILE A 444 36.96 13.54 7.32
N SER A 445 38.04 13.94 7.99
CA SER A 445 38.00 14.80 9.19
C SER A 445 37.38 16.19 8.96
N HIS A 446 37.32 16.65 7.71
CA HIS A 446 36.64 17.89 7.32
C HIS A 446 35.10 17.77 7.29
N ILE A 447 34.56 16.54 7.31
CA ILE A 447 33.12 16.29 7.24
C ILE A 447 32.48 16.52 8.61
N PRO A 448 31.49 17.42 8.76
CA PRO A 448 30.91 17.77 10.05
C PRO A 448 30.16 16.64 10.77
N LYS A 449 29.53 15.74 10.02
CA LYS A 449 28.71 14.64 10.57
C LYS A 449 29.21 13.30 10.04
N ILE A 450 29.86 12.53 10.91
CA ILE A 450 30.39 11.20 10.58
C ILE A 450 29.71 10.17 11.47
N LYS A 451 29.13 9.14 10.85
CA LYS A 451 28.53 7.99 11.54
C LYS A 451 29.17 6.68 11.09
N ILE A 452 29.70 5.89 12.01
CA ILE A 452 30.24 4.54 11.73
C ILE A 452 29.57 3.54 12.65
N ASN A 453 28.87 2.55 12.09
CA ASN A 453 28.12 1.52 12.85
C ASN A 453 27.25 2.10 13.98
N ASN A 454 26.44 3.10 13.63
CA ASN A 454 25.55 3.83 14.54
C ASN A 454 26.25 4.65 15.64
N LYS A 455 27.58 4.79 15.59
CA LYS A 455 28.34 5.68 16.47
C LYS A 455 28.65 6.99 15.75
N GLU A 456 28.30 8.11 16.38
CA GLU A 456 28.72 9.44 15.91
C GLU A 456 30.17 9.69 16.29
N ILE A 457 31.00 10.04 15.30
CA ILE A 457 32.38 10.45 15.50
C ILE A 457 32.39 11.98 15.43
N LYS A 458 32.80 12.63 16.52
CA LYS A 458 32.89 14.08 16.58
C LYS A 458 34.33 14.49 16.25
N PRO A 459 34.59 15.23 15.16
CA PRO A 459 35.90 15.83 14.96
C PRO A 459 36.17 16.83 16.08
N ARG A 460 37.32 16.72 16.76
CA ARG A 460 37.75 17.75 17.72
C ARG A 460 37.88 19.07 16.96
N GLN A 461 37.17 20.10 17.39
CA GLN A 461 37.45 21.46 16.94
C GLN A 461 38.92 21.74 17.25
N SER A 462 39.72 22.05 16.23
CA SER A 462 41.06 22.56 16.44
C SER A 462 40.93 23.87 17.21
N THR A 463 41.25 23.83 18.51
CA THR A 463 41.58 25.02 19.28
C THR A 463 42.65 25.77 18.50
N GLN A 464 42.29 26.93 17.95
CA GLN A 464 43.26 27.88 17.43
C GLN A 464 44.26 28.15 18.54
N VAL A 465 45.47 27.64 18.37
CA VAL A 465 46.65 28.11 19.10
C VAL A 465 46.90 29.51 18.56
N SER A 466 46.45 30.52 19.30
CA SER A 466 46.87 31.91 19.11
C SER A 466 48.38 31.98 19.33
N LYS A 467 49.14 31.96 18.22
CA LYS A 467 50.54 32.38 18.18
C LYS A 467 50.59 33.89 17.95
N LEU A 468 50.85 34.63 19.01
CA LEU A 468 51.97 35.56 19.24
C LEU A 468 51.60 36.55 20.34
#